data_AF-X1BPK3-F1
#
_entry.id   AF-X1BPK3-F1
#
_cell.length_a   1.000
_cell.length_b   1.000
_cell.length_c   1.000
_cell.angle_alpha   90.00
_cell.angle_beta   90.00
_cell.angle_gamma   90.00
#
_symmetry.space_group_name_H-M   'P 1'
#
loop_
_entity.id
_entity.type
_entity.pdbx_description
1 polymer ?
#
loop_
_entity_poly.entity_id
_entity_poly.type
_entity_poly.pdbx_seq_one_letter_code
_entity_poly.pdbx_strand_id
1 'polypeptide(L)'
;MCLAVPTKIVKIEKDQIAEVVLSGVRMKVSLALLPEAKLGDYVLVHVGYAINILSEEEAKETLKLLSELEKEKADGKNIRVIYSPIDALNLAKENPEKDFVLFGVGFETTTPMIAHTIKVASKKRIKNFYVYSVHKLIPPALKVLVKDENIKINGFLCPGHVSVIIGSNPYEFIARDYK
;
A
#
# COMPACT_ATOMS: atom_id res chain seq x y z
N MET A 1 1.26 -8.03 -0.66
CA MET A 1 1.33 -6.65 -0.14
C MET A 1 0.05 -6.40 0.64
N CYS A 2 0.12 -6.11 1.93
CA CYS A 2 -1.06 -5.78 2.70
C CYS A 2 -1.23 -4.26 2.68
N LEU A 3 -2.30 -3.76 2.07
CA LEU A 3 -2.66 -2.34 2.20
C LEU A 3 -3.19 -2.13 3.61
N ALA A 4 -2.81 -1.02 4.25
CA ALA A 4 -3.48 -0.61 5.47
C ALA A 4 -4.83 -0.01 5.08
N VAL A 5 -5.93 -0.52 5.64
CA VAL A 5 -7.27 -0.12 5.20
C VAL A 5 -8.03 0.53 6.36
N PRO A 6 -8.65 1.70 6.14
CA PRO A 6 -9.55 2.30 7.13
C PRO A 6 -10.73 1.38 7.42
N THR A 7 -11.04 1.17 8.69
CA THR A 7 -12.15 0.34 9.13
C THR A 7 -12.73 0.85 10.44
N LYS A 8 -14.04 0.69 10.61
CA LYS A 8 -14.77 1.19 11.78
C LYS A 8 -14.77 0.16 12.90
N ILE A 9 -14.47 0.60 14.12
CA ILE A 9 -14.61 -0.22 15.33
C ILE A 9 -16.10 -0.40 15.63
N VAL A 10 -16.56 -1.66 15.64
CA VAL A 10 -17.96 -2.01 15.93
C VAL A 10 -18.16 -2.65 17.29
N LYS A 11 -17.07 -3.11 17.92
CA LYS A 11 -17.08 -3.68 19.28
C LYS A 11 -15.67 -3.65 19.84
N ILE A 12 -15.54 -3.41 21.15
CA ILE A 12 -14.27 -3.56 21.88
C ILE A 12 -14.46 -4.66 22.92
N GLU A 13 -13.60 -5.67 22.87
CA GLU A 13 -13.54 -6.79 23.81
C GLU A 13 -12.51 -6.51 24.92
N LYS A 14 -12.35 -7.46 25.86
CA LYS A 14 -11.29 -7.39 26.86
C LYS A 14 -9.91 -7.50 26.19
N ASP A 15 -8.87 -7.04 26.88
CA ASP A 15 -7.46 -7.13 26.45
C ASP A 15 -7.11 -6.34 25.17
N GLN A 16 -7.77 -5.20 24.95
CA GLN A 16 -7.51 -4.31 23.80
C GLN A 16 -7.69 -4.98 22.45
N ILE A 17 -8.63 -5.93 22.34
CA ILE A 17 -9.04 -6.52 21.07
C ILE A 17 -10.33 -5.86 20.61
N ALA A 18 -10.34 -5.33 19.38
CA ALA A 18 -11.51 -4.76 18.75
C ALA A 18 -12.02 -5.65 17.61
N GLU A 19 -13.34 -5.70 17.45
CA GLU A 19 -13.99 -6.18 16.24
C GLU A 19 -14.19 -4.98 15.31
N VAL A 20 -13.70 -5.11 14.08
CA VAL A 20 -13.81 -4.09 13.04
C VAL A 20 -14.53 -4.66 11.82
N VAL A 21 -15.21 -3.81 11.06
CA VAL A 21 -15.90 -4.20 9.82
C VAL A 21 -15.21 -3.57 8.63
N LEU A 22 -14.81 -4.41 7.67
CA LEU A 22 -14.27 -3.99 6.38
C LEU A 22 -15.06 -4.66 5.26
N SER A 23 -15.70 -3.85 4.40
CA SER A 23 -16.49 -4.34 3.25
C SER A 23 -17.46 -5.48 3.61
N GLY A 24 -18.09 -5.40 4.79
CA GLY A 24 -19.03 -6.40 5.30
C GLY A 24 -18.41 -7.59 6.04
N VAL A 25 -17.08 -7.74 6.03
CA VAL A 25 -16.36 -8.78 6.77
C VAL A 25 -15.98 -8.27 8.15
N ARG A 26 -16.33 -9.04 9.19
CA ARG A 26 -15.92 -8.79 10.59
C ARG A 26 -14.58 -9.45 10.87
N MET A 27 -13.65 -8.71 11.48
CA MET A 27 -12.35 -9.25 11.87
C MET A 27 -11.89 -8.69 13.21
N LYS A 28 -11.04 -9.46 13.92
CA LYS A 28 -10.43 -9.04 15.18
C LYS A 28 -9.11 -8.32 14.92
N VAL A 29 -8.91 -7.20 15.61
CA VAL A 29 -7.74 -6.33 15.49
C VAL A 29 -7.26 -5.95 16.89
N SER A 30 -5.95 -5.93 17.09
CA SER A 30 -5.34 -5.44 18.33
C SER A 30 -5.27 -3.91 18.32
N LEU A 31 -5.76 -3.31 19.40
CA LEU A 31 -5.65 -1.88 19.72
C LEU A 31 -4.43 -1.58 20.60
N ALA A 32 -3.49 -2.52 20.78
CA ALA A 32 -2.35 -2.35 21.67
C ALA A 32 -1.48 -1.10 21.37
N LEU A 33 -1.54 -0.60 20.14
CA LEU A 33 -0.83 0.61 19.71
C LEU A 33 -1.66 1.90 19.87
N LEU A 34 -2.97 1.79 20.11
CA LEU A 34 -3.94 2.89 20.21
C LEU A 34 -4.91 2.62 21.38
N PRO A 35 -4.43 2.59 22.63
CA PRO A 35 -5.28 2.32 23.81
C PRO A 35 -6.42 3.32 23.99
N GLU A 36 -6.33 4.50 23.37
CA GLU A 36 -7.31 5.57 23.41
C GLU A 36 -8.46 5.41 22.40
N ALA A 37 -8.37 4.45 21.47
CA ALA A 37 -9.40 4.23 20.45
C ALA A 37 -10.73 3.78 21.05
N LYS A 38 -11.84 4.33 20.54
CA LYS A 38 -13.19 4.14 21.07
C LYS A 38 -14.11 3.46 20.07
N LEU A 39 -15.23 2.95 20.58
CA LEU A 39 -16.30 2.42 19.76
C LEU A 39 -16.79 3.49 18.79
N GLY A 40 -16.85 3.16 17.50
CA GLY A 40 -17.27 4.08 16.44
C GLY A 40 -16.13 4.82 15.73
N ASP A 41 -14.91 4.81 16.29
CA ASP A 41 -13.75 5.40 15.64
C ASP A 41 -13.40 4.64 14.35
N TYR A 42 -12.86 5.37 13.39
CA TYR A 42 -12.20 4.78 12.24
C TYR A 42 -10.73 4.59 12.56
N VAL A 43 -10.22 3.39 12.33
CA VAL A 43 -8.83 3.06 12.53
C VAL A 43 -8.22 2.51 11.25
N LEU A 44 -6.97 2.87 11.00
CA LEU A 44 -6.16 2.31 9.93
C LEU A 44 -5.59 0.97 10.41
N VAL A 45 -5.95 -0.13 9.75
CA VAL A 45 -5.56 -1.48 10.17
C VAL A 45 -4.51 -2.06 9.24
N HIS A 46 -3.43 -2.58 9.81
CA HIS A 46 -2.37 -3.28 9.10
C HIS A 46 -1.92 -4.53 9.87
N VAL A 47 -1.97 -5.70 9.22
CA VAL A 47 -1.51 -6.99 9.78
C VAL A 47 -2.11 -7.31 11.16
N GLY A 48 -3.39 -7.01 11.33
CA GLY A 48 -4.11 -7.30 12.58
C GLY A 48 -3.91 -6.30 13.70
N TYR A 49 -3.23 -5.17 13.45
CA TYR A 49 -3.09 -4.06 14.39
C TYR A 49 -3.73 -2.78 13.86
N ALA A 50 -4.38 -2.04 14.74
CA ALA A 50 -4.76 -0.67 14.48
C ALA A 50 -3.54 0.23 14.72
N ILE A 51 -3.14 1.02 13.71
CA ILE A 51 -1.89 1.79 13.73
C ILE A 51 -2.11 3.31 13.75
N ASN A 52 -3.30 3.78 13.36
CA ASN A 52 -3.68 5.19 13.48
C ASN A 52 -5.20 5.34 13.64
N ILE A 53 -5.65 6.31 14.44
CA ILE A 53 -7.06 6.76 14.48
C ILE A 53 -7.24 7.81 13.39
N LEU A 54 -8.32 7.69 12.62
CA LEU A 54 -8.66 8.58 11.50
C LEU A 54 -9.91 9.37 11.83
N SER A 55 -10.00 10.59 11.28
CA SER A 55 -11.29 11.27 11.24
C SER A 55 -12.27 10.55 10.31
N GLU A 56 -13.56 10.74 10.53
CA GLU A 56 -14.58 10.14 9.66
C GLU A 56 -14.47 10.66 8.21
N GLU A 57 -14.06 11.91 8.03
CA GLU A 57 -13.85 12.52 6.71
C GLU A 57 -12.67 11.86 5.98
N GLU A 58 -11.50 11.74 6.63
CA GLU A 58 -10.31 11.07 6.07
C GLU A 58 -10.59 9.60 5.72
N ALA A 59 -11.31 8.90 6.59
CA ALA A 59 -11.68 7.51 6.35
C ALA A 59 -12.60 7.38 5.14
N LYS A 60 -13.63 8.23 5.02
CA LYS A 60 -14.56 8.23 3.88
C LYS A 60 -13.87 8.60 2.58
N GLU A 61 -12.99 9.58 2.59
CA GLU A 61 -12.22 9.99 1.41
C GLU A 61 -11.31 8.86 0.94
N THR A 62 -10.59 8.22 1.85
CA THR A 62 -9.74 7.07 1.55
C THR A 62 -10.56 5.90 1.00
N LEU A 63 -11.69 5.56 1.64
CA LEU A 63 -12.59 4.49 1.18
C LEU A 63 -13.20 4.81 -0.20
N LYS A 64 -13.55 6.08 -0.46
CA LYS A 64 -14.03 6.52 -1.75
C LYS A 64 -12.98 6.26 -2.83
N LEU A 65 -11.73 6.67 -2.61
CA LEU A 65 -10.61 6.44 -3.54
C LEU A 65 -10.40 4.94 -3.81
N LEU A 66 -10.47 4.09 -2.78
CA LEU A 66 -10.35 2.64 -2.94
C LEU A 66 -11.45 2.04 -3.84
N SER A 67 -12.64 2.65 -3.87
CA SER A 67 -13.78 2.17 -4.67
C SER A 67 -13.80 2.66 -6.12
N GLU A 68 -12.95 3.60 -6.52
CA GLU A 68 -13.04 4.23 -7.85
C GLU A 68 -12.78 3.25 -9.00
N LEU A 69 -11.75 2.41 -8.87
CA LEU A 69 -11.46 1.36 -9.86
C LEU A 69 -12.55 0.28 -9.89
N GLU A 70 -13.24 0.04 -8.77
CA GLU A 70 -14.38 -0.89 -8.72
C GLU A 70 -15.61 -0.32 -9.44
N LYS A 71 -15.85 1.00 -9.31
CA LYS A 71 -16.92 1.69 -10.04
C LYS A 71 -16.69 1.64 -11.55
N GLU A 72 -15.49 1.99 -12.01
CA GLU A 72 -15.14 1.90 -13.43
C GLU A 72 -15.32 0.46 -13.97
N LYS A 73 -14.97 -0.55 -13.15
CA LYS A 73 -15.22 -1.95 -13.51
C LYS A 73 -16.72 -2.25 -13.62
N ALA A 74 -17.55 -1.73 -12.72
CA ALA A 74 -19.00 -1.87 -12.77
C ALA A 74 -19.62 -1.16 -14.00
N ASP A 75 -19.02 -0.06 -14.44
CA ASP A 75 -19.37 0.67 -15.67
C ASP A 75 -18.87 -0.03 -16.95
N GLY A 76 -18.42 -1.29 -16.84
CA GLY A 76 -18.06 -2.15 -17.96
C GLY A 76 -16.62 -1.99 -18.45
N LYS A 77 -15.77 -1.22 -17.74
CA LYS A 77 -14.33 -1.17 -18.07
C LYS A 77 -13.65 -2.50 -17.72
N ASN A 78 -12.71 -2.92 -18.57
CA ASN A 78 -11.96 -4.16 -18.36
C ASN A 78 -10.81 -3.96 -17.35
N ILE A 79 -11.16 -3.97 -16.06
CA ILE A 79 -10.22 -3.85 -14.95
C ILE A 79 -10.11 -5.20 -14.23
N ARG A 80 -8.87 -5.67 -14.03
CA ARG A 80 -8.58 -6.97 -13.41
C ARG A 80 -7.67 -6.80 -12.22
N VAL A 81 -8.02 -7.46 -11.13
CA VAL A 81 -7.15 -7.61 -9.95
C VAL A 81 -6.20 -8.77 -10.23
N ILE A 82 -4.91 -8.54 -10.04
CA ILE A 82 -3.86 -9.55 -10.17
C ILE A 82 -3.08 -9.63 -8.86
N TYR A 83 -2.46 -10.77 -8.60
CA TYR A 83 -1.64 -10.97 -7.40
C TYR A 83 -0.15 -10.79 -7.69
N SER A 84 0.26 -10.95 -8.94
CA SER A 84 1.65 -10.77 -9.36
C SER A 84 1.75 -10.10 -10.74
N PRO A 85 2.83 -9.34 -11.00
CA PRO A 85 3.08 -8.76 -12.32
C PRO A 85 3.17 -9.80 -13.45
N ILE A 86 3.59 -11.04 -13.13
CA ILE A 86 3.71 -12.10 -14.14
C ILE A 86 2.34 -12.57 -14.64
N ASP A 87 1.29 -12.47 -13.80
CA ASP A 87 -0.08 -12.81 -14.20
C ASP A 87 -0.55 -11.88 -15.33
N ALA A 88 -0.30 -10.58 -15.21
CA ALA A 88 -0.63 -9.63 -16.28
C ALA A 88 0.17 -9.88 -17.56
N LEU A 89 1.43 -10.30 -17.45
CA LEU A 89 2.23 -10.66 -18.62
C LEU A 89 1.70 -11.92 -19.32
N ASN A 90 1.26 -12.93 -18.55
CA ASN A 90 0.67 -14.14 -19.11
C ASN A 90 -0.64 -13.84 -19.83
N LEU A 91 -1.50 -13.00 -19.23
CA LEU A 91 -2.73 -12.53 -19.88
C LEU A 91 -2.45 -11.81 -21.21
N ALA A 92 -1.42 -10.95 -21.26
CA ALA A 92 -1.01 -10.28 -22.49
C ALA A 92 -0.53 -11.28 -23.56
N LYS A 93 0.25 -12.30 -23.14
CA LYS A 93 0.71 -13.36 -24.05
C LYS A 93 -0.44 -14.18 -24.64
N GLU A 94 -1.46 -14.46 -23.85
CA GLU A 94 -2.63 -15.27 -24.26
C GLU A 94 -3.61 -14.49 -25.14
N ASN A 95 -3.58 -13.15 -25.10
CA ASN A 95 -4.50 -12.27 -25.82
C ASN A 95 -3.71 -11.22 -26.64
N PRO A 96 -2.96 -11.64 -27.69
CA PRO A 96 -2.06 -10.77 -28.44
C PRO A 96 -2.77 -9.61 -29.17
N GLU A 97 -4.09 -9.70 -29.35
CA GLU A 97 -4.94 -8.70 -29.98
C GLU A 97 -5.36 -7.55 -29.05
N LYS A 98 -5.10 -7.67 -27.74
CA LYS A 98 -5.45 -6.68 -26.73
C LYS A 98 -4.21 -6.12 -26.07
N ASP A 99 -4.20 -4.82 -25.80
CA ASP A 99 -3.17 -4.19 -24.99
C ASP A 99 -3.47 -4.34 -23.49
N PHE A 100 -2.43 -4.65 -22.72
CA PHE A 100 -2.50 -4.79 -21.26
C PHE A 100 -1.60 -3.75 -20.61
N VAL A 101 -2.21 -2.89 -19.78
CA VAL A 101 -1.48 -1.89 -18.99
C VAL A 101 -1.50 -2.32 -17.52
N LEU A 102 -0.34 -2.72 -17.01
CA LEU A 102 -0.14 -2.96 -15.59
C LEU A 102 0.08 -1.63 -14.87
N PHE A 103 -0.74 -1.35 -13.85
CA PHE A 103 -0.51 -0.20 -12.97
C PHE A 103 0.61 -0.54 -11.98
N GLY A 104 1.81 -0.02 -12.26
CA GLY A 104 3.03 -0.30 -11.51
C GLY A 104 3.14 0.58 -10.27
N VAL A 105 2.38 0.22 -9.23
CA VAL A 105 2.39 0.89 -7.92
C VAL A 105 3.28 0.13 -6.95
N GLY A 106 4.07 0.86 -6.18
CA GLY A 106 4.78 0.31 -5.04
C GLY A 106 6.06 1.08 -4.74
N PHE A 107 6.70 0.65 -3.67
CA PHE A 107 8.02 1.11 -3.27
C PHE A 107 9.10 0.19 -3.85
N GLU A 108 10.30 0.27 -3.30
CA GLU A 108 11.46 -0.53 -3.72
C GLU A 108 11.23 -2.03 -3.50
N THR A 109 10.28 -2.44 -2.65
CA THR A 109 9.90 -3.85 -2.48
C THR A 109 9.24 -4.47 -3.71
N THR A 110 8.43 -3.70 -4.43
CA THR A 110 7.65 -4.18 -5.58
C THR A 110 8.37 -3.95 -6.90
N THR A 111 9.16 -2.87 -6.96
CA THR A 111 9.83 -2.41 -8.19
C THR A 111 10.69 -3.49 -8.86
N PRO A 112 11.51 -4.31 -8.14
CA PRO A 112 12.30 -5.36 -8.74
C PRO A 112 11.47 -6.45 -9.44
N MET A 113 10.31 -6.82 -8.89
CA MET A 113 9.44 -7.82 -9.51
C MET A 113 8.85 -7.31 -10.82
N ILE A 114 8.44 -6.04 -10.87
CA ILE A 114 7.91 -5.42 -12.09
C ILE A 114 9.01 -5.26 -13.13
N ALA A 115 10.20 -4.81 -12.72
CA ALA A 115 11.37 -4.71 -13.59
C ALA A 115 11.76 -6.07 -14.18
N HIS A 116 11.71 -7.14 -13.36
CA HIS A 116 11.92 -8.51 -13.83
C HIS A 116 10.89 -8.91 -14.89
N THR A 117 9.60 -8.63 -14.66
CA THR A 117 8.53 -8.92 -15.62
C THR A 117 8.73 -8.19 -16.95
N ILE A 118 9.14 -6.91 -16.93
CA ILE A 118 9.48 -6.16 -18.14
C ILE A 118 10.63 -6.85 -18.90
N LYS A 119 11.68 -7.30 -18.18
CA LYS A 119 12.80 -8.03 -18.78
C LYS A 119 12.35 -9.36 -19.40
N VAL A 120 11.42 -10.07 -18.76
CA VAL A 120 10.83 -11.30 -19.30
C VAL A 120 10.00 -11.01 -20.55
N ALA A 121 9.17 -9.95 -20.55
CA ALA A 121 8.39 -9.53 -21.70
C ALA A 121 9.28 -9.22 -22.91
N SER A 122 10.37 -8.47 -22.70
CA SER A 122 11.36 -8.14 -23.73
C SER A 122 12.04 -9.41 -24.30
N LYS A 123 12.53 -10.32 -23.43
CA LYS A 123 13.14 -11.59 -23.86
C LYS A 123 12.18 -12.46 -24.68
N LYS A 124 10.90 -12.49 -24.30
CA LYS A 124 9.86 -13.25 -24.99
C LYS A 124 9.24 -12.49 -26.17
N ARG A 125 9.68 -11.26 -26.45
CA ARG A 125 9.16 -10.38 -27.50
C ARG A 125 7.65 -10.14 -27.41
N ILE A 126 7.11 -10.05 -26.20
CA ILE A 126 5.70 -9.70 -25.96
C ILE A 126 5.58 -8.18 -26.12
N LYS A 127 4.73 -7.74 -27.07
CA LYS A 127 4.65 -6.33 -27.50
C LYS A 127 3.45 -5.57 -26.95
N ASN A 128 2.42 -6.28 -26.50
CA ASN A 128 1.15 -5.74 -26.01
C ASN A 128 1.07 -5.66 -24.47
N PHE A 129 2.23 -5.66 -23.80
CA PHE A 129 2.33 -5.53 -22.35
C PHE A 129 3.05 -4.23 -22.00
N TYR A 130 2.37 -3.37 -21.25
CA TYR A 130 2.85 -2.05 -20.84
C TYR A 130 2.78 -1.92 -19.33
N VAL A 131 3.63 -1.06 -18.77
CA VAL A 131 3.60 -0.72 -17.35
C VAL A 131 3.42 0.78 -17.23
N TYR A 132 2.33 1.21 -16.60
CA TYR A 132 2.15 2.58 -16.16
C TYR A 132 2.89 2.75 -14.82
N SER A 133 4.11 3.27 -14.86
CA SER A 133 4.99 3.33 -13.70
C SER A 133 4.64 4.51 -12.79
N VAL A 134 4.16 4.21 -11.59
CA VAL A 134 3.89 5.17 -10.51
C VAL A 134 4.61 4.79 -9.22
N HIS A 135 5.73 4.06 -9.37
CA HIS A 135 6.60 3.67 -8.27
C HIS A 135 7.13 4.89 -7.52
N LYS A 136 7.38 4.71 -6.23
CA LYS A 136 7.92 5.74 -5.34
C LYS A 136 9.15 5.21 -4.60
N LEU A 137 9.97 6.14 -4.11
CA LEU A 137 11.15 5.85 -3.31
C LEU A 137 10.93 6.33 -1.88
N ILE A 138 11.33 5.53 -0.91
CA ILE A 138 11.24 5.85 0.51
C ILE A 138 12.28 6.92 0.92
N PRO A 139 13.59 6.81 0.58
CA PRO A 139 14.58 7.77 1.09
C PRO A 139 14.28 9.24 0.75
N PRO A 140 13.81 9.60 -0.46
CA PRO A 140 13.38 10.98 -0.75
C PRO A 140 12.18 11.43 0.09
N ALA A 141 11.21 10.55 0.35
CA ALA A 141 10.06 10.87 1.19
C ALA A 141 10.49 11.15 2.64
N LEU A 142 11.36 10.31 3.20
CA LEU A 142 11.95 10.52 4.53
C LEU A 142 12.73 11.85 4.60
N LYS A 143 13.45 12.20 3.53
CA LYS A 143 14.21 13.45 3.45
C LYS A 143 13.31 14.69 3.44
N VAL A 144 12.09 14.60 2.89
CA VAL A 144 11.11 15.67 2.96
C VAL A 144 10.55 15.77 4.38
N LEU A 145 10.16 14.64 4.98
CA LEU A 145 9.58 14.60 6.33
C LEU A 145 10.53 15.15 7.40
N VAL A 146 11.81 14.79 7.37
CA VAL A 146 12.79 15.25 8.37
C VAL A 146 13.09 16.76 8.28
N LYS A 147 12.80 17.38 7.13
CA LYS A 147 13.01 18.82 6.92
C LYS A 147 11.82 19.68 7.31
N ASP A 148 10.65 19.08 7.52
CA ASP A 148 9.45 19.82 7.85
C ASP A 148 9.40 20.12 9.35
N GLU A 149 9.67 21.36 9.71
CA GLU A 149 9.67 21.83 11.10
C GLU A 149 8.30 21.74 11.78
N ASN A 150 7.21 21.63 11.00
CA ASN A 150 5.88 21.45 11.56
C ASN A 150 5.65 20.01 12.05
N ILE A 151 6.44 19.05 11.58
CA ILE A 151 6.34 17.65 11.96
C ILE A 151 7.34 17.36 13.07
N LYS A 152 6.83 17.12 14.28
CA LYS A 152 7.67 16.78 15.44
C LYS A 152 8.14 15.32 15.35
N ILE A 153 9.26 15.08 14.68
CA ILE A 153 9.86 13.75 14.53
C ILE A 153 11.08 13.61 15.44
N ASN A 154 11.04 12.65 16.36
CA ASN A 154 12.19 12.31 17.20
C ASN A 154 13.01 11.12 16.66
N GLY A 155 12.47 10.39 15.69
CA GLY A 155 13.15 9.26 15.08
C GLY A 155 12.31 8.56 14.02
N PHE A 156 12.96 7.71 13.22
CA PHE A 156 12.30 6.93 12.17
C PHE A 156 12.47 5.44 12.41
N LEU A 157 11.35 4.71 12.32
CA LEU A 157 11.38 3.27 12.13
C LEU A 157 11.42 2.97 10.62
N CYS A 158 12.61 2.68 10.10
CA CYS A 158 12.80 2.46 8.67
C CYS A 158 12.12 1.15 8.19
N PRO A 159 11.55 1.12 6.96
CA PRO A 159 10.78 -0.03 6.48
C PRO A 159 11.67 -1.24 6.16
N GLY A 160 11.59 -2.28 7.00
CA GLY A 160 12.43 -3.47 6.89
C GLY A 160 12.43 -4.15 5.52
N HIS A 161 11.26 -4.38 4.91
CA HIS A 161 11.19 -5.00 3.58
C HIS A 161 11.86 -4.16 2.49
N VAL A 162 11.77 -2.84 2.58
CA VAL A 162 12.45 -1.93 1.65
C VAL A 162 13.95 -2.00 1.87
N SER A 163 14.39 -2.03 3.13
CA SER A 163 15.80 -2.20 3.50
C SER A 163 16.40 -3.52 3.02
N VAL A 164 15.61 -4.59 2.87
CA VAL A 164 16.09 -5.84 2.24
C VAL A 164 16.49 -5.59 0.77
N ILE A 165 15.85 -4.65 0.09
CA ILE A 165 16.14 -4.34 -1.32
C ILE A 165 17.29 -3.33 -1.45
N ILE A 166 17.27 -2.25 -0.65
CA ILE A 166 18.20 -1.12 -0.82
C ILE A 166 19.32 -1.04 0.22
N GLY A 167 19.31 -1.93 1.22
CA GLY A 167 20.22 -1.88 2.37
C GLY A 167 19.87 -0.77 3.36
N SER A 168 20.74 -0.56 4.35
CA SER A 168 20.61 0.50 5.36
C SER A 168 21.24 1.83 4.93
N ASN A 169 22.25 1.79 4.06
CA ASN A 169 23.05 2.96 3.68
C ASN A 169 22.21 4.15 3.20
N PRO A 170 21.11 3.96 2.41
CA PRO A 170 20.28 5.08 1.97
C PRO A 170 19.55 5.84 3.08
N TYR A 171 19.51 5.32 4.32
CA TYR A 171 18.87 5.98 5.47
C TYR A 171 19.86 6.72 6.38
N GLU A 172 21.17 6.53 6.20
CA GLU A 172 22.21 7.06 7.10
C GLU A 172 22.19 8.60 7.21
N PHE A 173 21.70 9.28 6.17
CA PHE A 173 21.57 10.74 6.17
C PHE A 173 20.72 11.25 7.35
N ILE A 174 19.75 10.45 7.84
CA ILE A 174 18.89 10.82 8.97
C ILE A 174 19.76 11.03 10.21
N ALA A 175 20.54 10.00 10.58
CA ALA A 175 21.38 10.04 11.79
C ALA A 175 22.61 10.95 11.65
N ARG A 176 23.11 11.12 10.42
CA ARG A 176 24.28 11.97 10.15
C ARG A 176 23.92 13.45 10.14
N ASP A 177 22.80 13.81 9.51
CA ASP A 177 22.50 15.21 9.16
C ASP A 177 21.45 15.85 10.09
N TYR A 178 20.68 15.08 10.87
CA TYR A 178 19.54 15.58 11.68
C TYR A 178 19.57 15.03 13.13
N LYS A 179 20.59 15.41 13.90
CA LYS A 179 20.73 15.05 15.33
C LYS A 179 20.02 16.01 16.26
#